data_AF-A0A1Y4A177-F1
#
_entry.id   AF-A0A1Y4A177-F1
#
_cell.length_a   1.000
_cell.length_b   1.000
_cell.length_c   1.000
_cell.angle_alpha   90.00
_cell.angle_beta   90.00
_cell.angle_gamma   90.00
#
_symmetry.space_group_name_H-M   'P 1'
#
loop_
_entity.id
_entity.type
_entity.pdbx_description
1 polymer ?
#
loop_
_entity_poly.entity_id
_entity_poly.type
_entity_poly.pdbx_seq_one_letter_code
_entity_poly.pdbx_strand_id
1 'polypeptide(L)'
;MKVLNSLVEDFGGFALDANAIDLCSASKDNIMLPYHGSLPAQLSEASGAQIYLNIQVSQPIKVVLVILGNGRNKRRYTLEATTEEIKSLLDRLFDQKENSGLSAYWLGVWQANYITWRQLTAQPDRLTAFLDNISDQDRAYLLEYLSRKCK
;
A
#
# COMPACT_ATOMS: atom_id res chain seq x y z
N MET A 1 6.69 6.53 -6.59
CA MET A 1 5.57 6.87 -5.70
C MET A 1 5.45 8.38 -5.64
N LYS A 2 4.26 8.94 -5.88
CA LYS A 2 4.01 10.38 -5.93
C LYS A 2 2.97 10.79 -4.91
N VAL A 3 3.12 11.97 -4.32
CA VAL A 3 2.08 12.52 -3.44
C VAL A 3 0.88 12.93 -4.28
N LEU A 4 -0.29 12.36 -4.01
CA LEU A 4 -1.52 12.77 -4.67
C LEU A 4 -1.89 14.16 -4.20
N ASN A 5 -2.20 15.00 -5.19
CA ASN A 5 -2.78 16.30 -4.93
C ASN A 5 -4.14 16.11 -4.26
N SER A 6 -4.42 16.95 -3.28
CA SER A 6 -5.75 17.04 -2.69
C SER A 6 -6.45 18.29 -3.21
N LEU A 7 -7.76 18.42 -2.95
CA LEU A 7 -8.51 19.64 -3.24
C LEU A 7 -7.95 20.88 -2.52
N VAL A 8 -7.08 20.70 -1.53
CA VAL A 8 -6.56 21.75 -0.64
C VAL A 8 -5.07 22.03 -0.90
N GLU A 9 -4.30 21.02 -1.30
CA GLU A 9 -2.84 21.12 -1.46
C GLU A 9 -2.40 20.43 -2.77
N ASP A 10 -1.77 21.23 -3.65
CA ASP A 10 -1.09 20.77 -4.85
C ASP A 10 0.41 20.56 -4.54
N PHE A 11 0.86 19.32 -4.66
CA PHE A 11 2.24 18.90 -4.44
C PHE A 11 3.04 18.82 -5.73
N GLY A 12 2.49 19.27 -6.88
CA GLY A 12 3.16 19.30 -8.17
C GLY A 12 3.59 17.92 -8.68
N GLY A 13 2.97 16.85 -8.19
CA GLY A 13 3.36 15.47 -8.52
C GLY A 13 4.72 15.06 -7.95
N PHE A 14 5.13 15.64 -6.81
CA PHE A 14 6.39 15.32 -6.13
C PHE A 14 6.56 13.81 -5.95
N ALA A 15 7.64 13.27 -6.54
CA ALA A 15 8.00 11.87 -6.44
C ALA A 15 8.90 11.65 -5.22
N LEU A 16 8.51 10.70 -4.36
CA LEU A 16 9.32 10.24 -3.24
C LEU A 16 10.43 9.30 -3.75
N ASP A 17 11.60 9.39 -3.12
CA ASP A 17 12.71 8.47 -3.39
C ASP A 17 12.49 7.13 -2.68
N ALA A 18 12.25 6.07 -3.45
CA ALA A 18 12.00 4.73 -2.92
C ALA A 18 13.20 4.10 -2.19
N ASN A 19 14.40 4.65 -2.37
CA ASN A 19 15.62 4.19 -1.69
C ASN A 19 15.81 4.85 -0.32
N ALA A 20 15.16 6.00 -0.09
CA ALA A 20 15.20 6.69 1.19
C ALA A 20 14.15 6.18 2.20
N ILE A 21 13.45 5.10 1.84
CA ILE A 21 12.50 4.39 2.69
C ILE A 21 13.27 3.34 3.50
N ASP A 22 13.23 3.47 4.82
CA ASP A 22 13.73 2.43 5.73
C ASP A 22 12.75 1.25 5.73
N LEU A 23 13.29 0.05 5.56
CA LEU A 23 12.53 -1.19 5.50
C LEU A 23 12.23 -1.76 6.90
N CYS A 24 12.76 -1.15 7.96
CA CYS A 24 12.37 -1.46 9.32
C CYS A 24 11.13 -0.64 9.73
N SER A 25 10.00 -1.32 9.90
CA SER A 25 8.77 -0.66 10.35
C SER A 25 8.93 -0.08 11.75
N ALA A 26 8.56 1.19 11.91
CA ALA A 26 8.49 1.86 13.21
C ALA A 26 7.30 1.38 14.07
N SER A 27 6.39 0.58 13.50
CA SER A 27 5.28 -0.04 14.21
C SER A 27 5.38 -1.56 14.14
N LYS A 28 5.12 -2.24 15.27
CA LYS A 28 5.13 -3.71 15.35
C LYS A 28 3.94 -4.36 14.68
N ASP A 29 2.87 -3.59 14.45
CA ASP A 29 1.57 -4.10 14.02
C ASP A 29 1.22 -3.70 12.59
N ASN A 30 1.70 -2.54 12.17
CA ASN A 30 1.40 -1.95 10.86
C ASN A 30 2.69 -1.73 10.08
N ILE A 31 2.62 -1.79 8.75
CA ILE A 31 3.73 -1.41 7.89
C ILE A 31 3.84 0.13 7.91
N MET A 32 4.69 0.66 8.79
CA MET A 32 4.97 2.09 8.94
C MET A 32 6.46 2.32 8.73
N LEU A 33 6.84 2.50 7.47
CA LEU A 33 8.24 2.59 7.04
C LEU A 33 8.74 4.02 7.18
N PRO A 34 9.76 4.32 8.01
CA PRO A 34 10.37 5.64 8.07
C PRO A 34 10.85 6.12 6.69
N TYR A 35 10.67 7.40 6.39
CA TYR A 35 11.16 8.03 5.18
C TYR A 35 12.13 9.15 5.54
N HIS A 36 13.35 9.06 5.02
CA HIS A 36 14.45 9.99 5.30
C HIS A 36 14.82 10.86 4.08
N GLY A 37 14.08 10.73 2.99
CA GLY A 37 14.33 11.51 1.78
C GLY A 37 13.78 12.92 1.85
N SER A 38 14.02 13.68 0.78
CA SER A 38 13.46 15.02 0.63
C SER A 38 11.93 14.99 0.61
N LEU A 39 11.33 15.95 1.30
CA LEU A 39 9.89 16.19 1.32
C LEU A 39 9.53 17.40 0.45
N PRO A 40 8.28 17.51 -0.03
CA PRO A 40 7.78 18.71 -0.69
C PRO A 40 8.01 19.95 0.18
N ALA A 41 8.25 21.11 -0.45
CA ALA A 41 8.52 22.37 0.27
C ALA A 41 7.39 22.75 1.24
N GLN A 42 6.16 22.38 0.92
CA GLN A 42 4.95 22.55 1.73
C GLN A 42 5.00 21.77 3.06
N LEU A 43 5.87 20.76 3.15
CA LEU A 43 6.04 19.86 4.30
C LEU A 43 7.42 20.01 4.95
N SER A 44 8.13 21.10 4.67
CA SER A 44 9.48 21.37 5.19
C SER A 44 9.54 21.51 6.72
N GLU A 45 8.42 21.85 7.38
CA GLU A 45 8.32 21.94 8.84
C GLU A 45 8.12 20.58 9.54
N ALA A 46 8.09 19.48 8.78
CA ALA A 46 7.92 18.14 9.32
C ALA A 46 9.11 17.71 10.19
N SER A 47 8.82 17.19 11.38
CA SER A 47 9.82 16.58 12.27
C SER A 47 10.23 15.18 11.79
N GLY A 48 9.41 14.55 10.95
CA GLY A 48 9.70 13.26 10.33
C GLY A 48 8.58 12.80 9.39
N ALA A 49 8.87 11.77 8.60
CA ALA A 49 7.92 11.19 7.66
C ALA A 49 7.95 9.67 7.74
N GLN A 50 6.78 9.06 7.51
CA GLN A 50 6.60 7.62 7.48
C GLN A 50 5.66 7.25 6.34
N ILE A 51 5.90 6.13 5.68
CA ILE A 51 5.02 5.57 4.67
C ILE A 51 4.24 4.44 5.32
N TYR A 52 2.93 4.64 5.38
CA TYR A 52 1.99 3.64 5.81
C TYR A 52 1.49 2.85 4.59
N LEU A 53 1.61 1.52 4.66
CA LEU A 53 1.02 0.61 3.68
C LEU A 53 -0.05 -0.24 4.34
N ASN A 54 -1.25 -0.24 3.75
CA ASN A 54 -2.32 -1.15 4.12
C ASN A 54 -2.62 -2.11 2.98
N ILE A 55 -2.31 -3.39 3.20
CA ILE A 55 -2.48 -4.46 2.21
C ILE A 55 -3.74 -5.24 2.57
N GLN A 56 -4.75 -5.12 1.73
CA GLN A 56 -6.01 -5.87 1.86
C GLN A 56 -6.27 -6.61 0.55
N VAL A 57 -6.66 -7.87 0.63
CA VAL A 57 -6.95 -8.67 -0.57
C VAL A 57 -8.19 -8.14 -1.32
N SER A 58 -9.15 -7.58 -0.58
CA SER A 58 -10.43 -7.11 -1.12
C SER A 58 -10.46 -5.64 -1.53
N GLN A 59 -9.37 -4.89 -1.34
CA GLN A 59 -9.32 -3.45 -1.65
C GLN A 59 -8.00 -3.09 -2.35
N PRO A 60 -7.96 -2.00 -3.13
CA PRO A 60 -6.69 -1.45 -3.60
C PRO A 60 -5.76 -1.16 -2.41
N ILE A 61 -4.47 -1.50 -2.57
CA ILE A 61 -3.47 -1.21 -1.53
C ILE A 61 -3.44 0.30 -1.30
N LYS A 62 -3.60 0.70 -0.04
CA LYS A 62 -3.52 2.11 0.34
C LYS A 62 -2.10 2.41 0.76
N VAL A 63 -1.45 3.30 0.03
CA VAL A 63 -0.13 3.85 0.35
C VAL A 63 -0.33 5.29 0.80
N VAL A 64 0.15 5.63 1.99
CA VAL A 64 -0.09 6.93 2.62
C VAL A 64 1.19 7.47 3.22
N LEU A 65 1.57 8.69 2.86
CA LEU A 65 2.61 9.44 3.52
C LEU A 65 2.05 10.08 4.80
N VAL A 66 2.59 9.66 5.93
CA VAL A 66 2.28 10.18 7.25
C VAL A 66 3.38 11.14 7.66
N ILE A 67 3.02 12.41 7.80
CA ILE A 67 3.92 13.46 8.27
C ILE A 67 3.76 13.61 9.78
N LEU A 68 4.88 13.47 10.49
CA LEU A 68 5.00 13.72 11.91
C LEU A 68 5.31 15.21 12.11
N GLY A 69 4.33 15.97 12.58
CA GLY A 69 4.56 17.36 13.00
C GLY A 69 4.98 17.44 14.47
N ASN A 70 5.34 18.64 14.92
CA ASN A 70 5.58 18.92 16.34
C ASN A 70 4.29 18.69 17.14
N GLY A 71 4.18 17.54 17.84
CA GLY A 71 3.05 17.18 18.72
C GLY A 71 2.23 15.98 18.26
N ARG A 72 0.91 15.97 18.56
CA ARG A 72 -0.03 14.88 18.19
C ARG A 72 -0.63 15.02 16.78
N ASN A 73 -0.30 16.08 16.05
CA ASN A 73 -0.86 16.35 14.72
C ASN A 73 -0.12 15.53 13.66
N LYS A 74 -0.74 14.43 13.24
CA LYS A 74 -0.29 13.61 12.11
C LYS A 74 -1.07 14.01 10.86
N ARG A 75 -0.39 14.52 9.83
CA ARG A 75 -1.01 14.73 8.52
C ARG A 75 -0.82 13.49 7.66
N ARG A 76 -1.81 13.16 6.85
CA ARG A 76 -1.82 11.96 6.01
C ARG A 76 -2.13 12.35 4.59
N TYR A 77 -1.26 11.95 3.67
CA TYR A 77 -1.37 12.23 2.25
C TYR A 77 -1.36 10.93 1.48
N THR A 78 -2.36 10.71 0.64
CA THR A 78 -2.39 9.50 -0.20
C THR A 78 -1.26 9.56 -1.20
N LEU A 79 -0.58 8.43 -1.41
CA LEU A 79 0.44 8.29 -2.43
C LEU A 79 -0.11 7.51 -3.62
N GLU A 80 0.11 8.03 -4.81
CA GLU A 80 -0.03 7.28 -6.04
C GLU A 80 1.24 6.47 -6.26
N ALA A 81 1.10 5.15 -6.26
CA ALA A 81 2.20 4.22 -6.46
C ALA A 81 1.78 3.20 -7.53
N THR A 82 2.69 2.88 -8.43
CA THR A 82 2.41 1.82 -9.41
C THR A 82 2.46 0.45 -8.74
N THR A 83 1.82 -0.55 -9.36
CA THR A 83 1.85 -1.94 -8.88
C THR A 83 3.29 -2.43 -8.72
N GLU A 84 4.18 -2.07 -9.64
CA GLU A 84 5.59 -2.46 -9.67
C GLU A 84 6.37 -1.80 -8.53
N GLU A 85 6.10 -0.52 -8.23
CA GLU A 85 6.71 0.18 -7.11
C GLU A 85 6.30 -0.45 -5.77
N ILE A 86 5.01 -0.79 -5.62
CA ILE A 86 4.50 -1.46 -4.42
C ILE A 86 5.12 -2.85 -4.28
N LYS A 87 5.16 -3.64 -5.35
CA LYS A 87 5.80 -4.98 -5.36
C LYS A 87 7.27 -4.89 -4.99
N SER A 88 8.02 -3.97 -5.59
CA SER A 88 9.45 -3.78 -5.31
C SER A 88 9.72 -3.38 -3.86
N LEU A 89 8.89 -2.51 -3.27
CA LEU A 89 9.02 -2.14 -1.86
C LEU A 89 8.71 -3.32 -0.93
N LEU A 90 7.61 -4.03 -1.17
CA LEU A 90 7.16 -5.12 -0.31
C LEU A 90 8.02 -6.38 -0.44
N ASP A 91 8.52 -6.69 -1.63
CA ASP A 91 9.50 -7.78 -1.83
C ASP A 91 10.74 -7.50 -0.96
N ARG A 92 11.31 -6.30 -1.05
CA ARG A 92 12.45 -5.91 -0.22
C ARG A 92 12.15 -5.96 1.28
N LEU A 93 10.97 -5.52 1.70
CA LEU A 93 10.53 -5.54 3.10
C LEU A 93 10.46 -6.98 3.65
N PHE A 94 9.79 -7.88 2.93
CA PHE A 94 9.57 -9.25 3.41
C PHE A 94 10.79 -10.15 3.24
N ASP A 95 11.70 -9.83 2.33
CA ASP A 95 12.99 -10.53 2.19
C ASP A 95 13.89 -10.34 3.43
N GLN A 96 13.68 -9.29 4.23
CA GLN A 96 14.47 -9.02 5.44
C GLN A 96 14.18 -9.96 6.61
N LYS A 97 13.24 -10.90 6.49
CA LYS A 97 12.83 -11.94 7.47
C LYS A 97 12.67 -11.45 8.92
N GLU A 98 13.77 -11.22 9.63
CA GLU A 98 13.82 -10.84 11.05
C GLU A 98 13.92 -9.33 11.31
N ASN A 99 14.30 -8.52 10.31
CA ASN A 99 14.58 -7.08 10.49
C ASN A 99 13.47 -6.14 10.02
N SER A 100 12.27 -6.65 9.73
CA SER A 100 11.15 -5.85 9.22
C SER A 100 10.53 -4.89 10.24
N GLY A 101 10.91 -4.95 11.52
CA GLY A 101 10.33 -4.16 12.62
C GLY A 101 8.93 -4.61 13.07
N LEU A 102 8.31 -5.53 12.33
CA LEU A 102 7.01 -6.12 12.64
C LEU A 102 7.16 -7.27 13.66
N SER A 103 6.15 -7.45 14.50
CA SER A 103 6.05 -8.66 15.32
C SER A 103 5.76 -9.89 14.45
N ALA A 104 6.18 -11.08 14.88
CA ALA A 104 6.04 -12.32 14.11
C ALA A 104 4.60 -12.59 13.62
N TYR A 105 3.60 -12.32 14.47
CA TYR A 105 2.19 -12.46 14.09
C TYR A 105 1.81 -11.53 12.93
N TRP A 106 2.08 -10.23 13.08
CA TRP A 106 1.72 -9.23 12.07
C TRP A 106 2.53 -9.37 10.79
N LEU A 107 3.81 -9.76 10.89
CA LEU A 107 4.63 -10.10 9.74
C LEU A 107 3.96 -11.20 8.90
N GLY A 108 3.50 -12.28 9.52
CA GLY A 108 2.79 -13.37 8.84
C GLY A 108 1.49 -12.91 8.19
N VAL A 109 0.68 -12.10 8.90
CA VAL A 109 -0.58 -11.55 8.37
C VAL A 109 -0.33 -10.69 7.12
N TRP A 110 0.61 -9.74 7.20
CA TRP A 110 0.92 -8.85 6.09
C TRP A 110 1.54 -9.58 4.90
N GLN A 111 2.43 -10.53 5.16
CA GLN A 111 3.05 -11.34 4.13
C GLN A 111 2.01 -12.22 3.40
N ALA A 112 1.07 -12.82 4.13
CA ALA A 112 -0.02 -13.59 3.53
C ALA A 112 -0.89 -12.71 2.61
N ASN A 113 -1.33 -11.55 3.10
CA ASN A 113 -2.11 -10.60 2.30
C ASN A 113 -1.34 -10.14 1.05
N TYR A 114 -0.04 -9.87 1.19
CA TYR A 114 0.82 -9.48 0.08
C TYR A 114 0.96 -10.58 -0.97
N ILE A 115 1.22 -11.82 -0.56
CA ILE A 115 1.35 -12.96 -1.47
C ILE A 115 0.04 -13.15 -2.26
N THR A 116 -1.11 -13.12 -1.58
CA THR A 116 -2.41 -13.24 -2.24
C THR A 116 -2.65 -12.09 -3.23
N TRP A 117 -2.41 -10.84 -2.82
CA TRP A 117 -2.54 -9.68 -3.72
C TRP A 117 -1.59 -9.77 -4.92
N ARG A 118 -0.34 -10.20 -4.72
CA ARG A 118 0.65 -10.37 -5.79
C ARG A 118 0.19 -11.43 -6.80
N GLN A 119 -0.41 -12.52 -6.35
CA GLN A 119 -0.96 -13.55 -7.24
C GLN A 119 -2.13 -13.01 -8.08
N LEU A 120 -3.06 -12.28 -7.44
CA LEU A 120 -4.22 -11.69 -8.13
C LEU A 120 -3.79 -10.66 -9.18
N THR A 121 -2.76 -9.87 -8.90
CA THR A 121 -2.24 -8.84 -9.84
C THR A 121 -1.35 -9.41 -10.94
N ALA A 122 -0.70 -10.56 -10.73
CA ALA A 122 0.17 -11.18 -11.73
C ALA A 122 -0.60 -12.05 -12.74
N GLN A 123 -1.72 -12.64 -12.33
CA GLN A 123 -2.53 -13.53 -13.16
C GLN A 123 -4.02 -13.24 -12.93
N PRO A 124 -4.60 -12.25 -13.65
CA PRO A 124 -6.03 -11.99 -13.61
C PRO A 124 -6.85 -13.23 -13.98
N ASP A 125 -6.28 -14.10 -14.83
CA ASP A 125 -6.87 -15.36 -15.27
C ASP A 125 -7.08 -16.37 -14.12
N ARG A 126 -6.48 -16.18 -12.95
CA ARG A 126 -6.84 -16.98 -11.75
C ARG A 126 -8.21 -16.61 -11.20
N LEU A 127 -8.63 -15.36 -11.33
CA LEU A 127 -10.01 -14.97 -11.03
C LEU A 127 -10.97 -15.59 -12.04
N THR A 128 -10.58 -15.71 -13.32
CA THR A 128 -11.39 -16.44 -14.29
C THR A 128 -11.41 -17.93 -13.99
N ALA A 129 -10.30 -18.55 -13.57
CA ALA A 129 -10.29 -19.95 -13.13
C ALA A 129 -11.19 -20.20 -11.90
N PHE A 130 -11.31 -19.24 -10.98
CA PHE A 130 -12.32 -19.29 -9.92
C PHE A 130 -13.74 -19.18 -10.51
N LEU A 131 -13.99 -18.24 -11.42
CA LEU A 131 -15.27 -18.08 -12.11
C LEU A 131 -15.64 -19.27 -13.01
N ASP A 132 -14.66 -20.03 -13.49
CA ASP A 132 -14.84 -21.21 -14.33
C ASP A 132 -15.10 -22.46 -13.48
N ASN A 133 -14.79 -22.43 -12.18
CA ASN A 133 -15.04 -23.52 -11.23
C ASN A 133 -16.35 -23.36 -10.44
N ILE A 134 -17.07 -22.26 -10.62
CA ILE A 134 -18.41 -22.06 -10.04
C ILE A 134 -19.49 -22.44 -11.05
N SER A 135 -20.70 -22.73 -10.57
CA SER A 135 -21.81 -23.07 -11.45
C SER A 135 -22.13 -21.92 -12.42
N ASP A 136 -22.63 -22.24 -13.61
CA ASP A 136 -23.04 -21.24 -14.60
C ASP A 136 -24.05 -20.23 -14.02
N GLN A 137 -24.88 -20.69 -13.08
CA GLN A 137 -25.87 -19.87 -12.39
C GLN A 137 -25.22 -18.87 -11.43
N ASP A 138 -24.25 -19.32 -10.62
CA ASP A 138 -23.51 -18.45 -9.69
C ASP A 138 -22.62 -17.46 -10.45
N ARG A 139 -22.03 -17.90 -11.57
CA ARG A 139 -21.24 -17.05 -12.47
C ARG A 139 -22.08 -15.93 -13.05
N ALA A 140 -23.27 -16.25 -13.59
CA ALA A 140 -24.19 -15.27 -14.15
C ALA A 140 -24.63 -14.25 -13.09
N TYR A 141 -24.97 -14.73 -11.88
CA TYR A 141 -25.33 -13.86 -10.76
C TYR A 141 -24.20 -12.91 -10.36
N LEU A 142 -22.98 -13.43 -10.24
CA LEU A 142 -21.81 -12.61 -9.85
C LEU A 142 -21.47 -11.56 -10.90
N LEU A 143 -21.54 -11.90 -12.19
CA LEU A 143 -21.30 -10.93 -13.27
C LEU A 143 -22.36 -9.83 -13.30
N GLU A 144 -23.63 -10.19 -13.10
CA GLU A 144 -24.71 -9.23 -12.96
C GLU A 144 -24.55 -8.34 -11.72
N TYR A 145 -24.16 -8.92 -10.59
CA TYR A 145 -23.90 -8.17 -9.35
C TYR A 145 -22.74 -7.18 -9.51
N LEU A 146 -21.63 -7.62 -10.10
CA LEU A 146 -20.44 -6.80 -10.31
C LEU A 146 -20.70 -5.66 -11.31
N SER A 147 -21.41 -5.94 -12.40
CA SER A 147 -21.77 -4.90 -13.39
C SER A 147 -22.68 -3.80 -12.80
N ARG A 148 -23.53 -4.13 -11.81
CA ARG A 148 -24.36 -3.15 -11.10
C ARG A 148 -23.57 -2.31 -10.08
N LYS A 149 -22.47 -2.85 -9.53
CA LYS A 149 -21.62 -2.18 -8.54
C LYS A 149 -20.50 -1.31 -9.13
N CYS A 150 -20.15 -1.52 -10.40
CA CYS A 150 -19.14 -0.73 -11.11
C CYS A 150 -19.71 0.45 -11.91
N LYS A 151 -20.99 0.79 -11.72
CA LYS A 151 -21.61 2.06 -12.15
C LYS A 151 -21.60 3.07 -11.01
#